data_AF-E9I1A4-F1
#
_entry.id   AF-E9I1A4-F1
#
_cell.length_a   1.000
_cell.length_b   1.000
_cell.length_c   1.000
_cell.angle_alpha   90.00
_cell.angle_beta   90.00
_cell.angle_gamma   90.00
#
_symmetry.space_group_name_H-M   'P 1'
#
loop_
_entity.id
_entity.type
_entity.pdbx_description
1 polymer ?
#
loop_
_entity_poly.entity_id
_entity_poly.type
_entity_poly.pdbx_seq_one_letter_code
_entity_poly.pdbx_strand_id
1 'polypeptide(L)'
;MANFIPVLDVTTKLQRKQFAEKYLFDIDGRISLYSGSHGKNIPNTVPLWSCIAVGNVPNIVHDYFPVHYASSVKEYMKSNALNVLPDWPRKSGDLMPLENVWREMVNRFEVEGIFANTVNELWDAIEQVFNVMNRGGYFMEVILDTRNKLRRLLENDGDWVDVN
;
A
#
# COMPACT_ATOMS: atom_id res chain seq x y z
N MET A 1 -19.63 -3.24 -18.18
CA MET A 1 -19.84 -4.26 -17.13
C MET A 1 -20.45 -3.56 -15.93
N ALA A 2 -21.33 -4.21 -15.17
CA ALA A 2 -21.87 -3.59 -13.95
C ALA A 2 -20.73 -3.46 -12.93
N ASN A 3 -20.45 -2.24 -12.47
CA ASN A 3 -19.46 -1.95 -11.42
C ASN A 3 -20.01 -2.46 -10.08
N PHE A 4 -19.83 -3.75 -9.81
CA PHE A 4 -20.17 -4.32 -8.51
C PHE A 4 -19.11 -3.91 -7.48
N ILE A 5 -19.50 -3.03 -6.57
CA ILE A 5 -18.69 -2.68 -5.41
C ILE A 5 -19.27 -3.47 -4.23
N PRO A 6 -18.53 -4.45 -3.68
CA PRO A 6 -19.05 -5.29 -2.60
C PRO A 6 -19.30 -4.47 -1.34
N VAL A 7 -20.45 -4.64 -0.68
CA VAL A 7 -20.73 -3.98 0.59
C VAL A 7 -19.88 -4.63 1.70
N LEU A 8 -19.13 -3.82 2.45
CA LEU A 8 -18.35 -4.29 3.58
C LEU A 8 -19.23 -4.51 4.82
N ASP A 9 -19.00 -5.61 5.52
CA ASP A 9 -19.61 -5.88 6.82
C ASP A 9 -19.03 -4.95 7.91
N VAL A 10 -19.81 -4.73 8.97
CA VAL A 10 -19.48 -3.81 10.08
C VAL A 10 -18.12 -4.16 10.71
N THR A 11 -17.82 -5.45 10.86
CA THR A 11 -16.55 -5.91 11.44
C THR A 11 -15.37 -5.53 10.56
N THR A 12 -15.48 -5.72 9.25
CA THR A 12 -14.43 -5.32 8.30
C THR A 12 -14.21 -3.81 8.31
N LYS A 13 -15.29 -3.01 8.30
CA LYS A 13 -15.18 -1.54 8.39
C LYS A 13 -14.49 -1.10 9.66
N LEU A 14 -14.83 -1.69 10.80
CA LEU A 14 -14.19 -1.39 12.09
C LEU A 14 -12.69 -1.74 12.08
N GLN A 15 -12.31 -2.91 11.55
CA GLN A 15 -10.89 -3.31 11.45
C GLN A 15 -10.10 -2.34 10.56
N ARG A 16 -10.67 -1.95 9.42
CA ARG A 16 -10.09 -0.97 8.51
C ARG A 16 -9.92 0.39 9.19
N LYS A 17 -10.93 0.85 9.94
CA LYS A 17 -10.86 2.09 10.71
C LYS A 17 -9.78 2.05 11.79
N GLN A 18 -9.73 0.98 12.59
CA GLN A 18 -8.69 0.78 13.61
C GLN A 18 -7.29 0.75 13.01
N PHE A 19 -7.13 0.13 11.83
CA PHE A 19 -5.87 0.17 11.10
C PHE A 19 -5.52 1.62 10.72
N ALA A 20 -6.44 2.37 10.10
CA ALA A 20 -6.19 3.77 9.80
C ALA A 20 -5.90 4.58 11.07
N GLU A 21 -6.62 4.43 12.18
CA GLU A 21 -6.33 5.13 13.44
C GLU A 21 -4.95 4.78 14.01
N LYS A 22 -4.49 3.53 13.85
CA LYS A 22 -3.16 3.07 14.28
C LYS A 22 -2.03 3.71 13.46
N TYR A 23 -2.28 3.96 12.18
CA TYR A 23 -1.27 4.43 11.22
C TYR A 23 -1.48 5.89 10.77
N LEU A 24 -2.62 6.52 11.08
CA LEU A 24 -2.94 7.93 10.84
C LEU A 24 -2.85 8.69 12.19
N PHE A 25 -2.58 9.98 12.14
CA PHE A 25 -2.15 10.77 13.29
C PHE A 25 -3.23 11.38 14.18
N ASP A 26 -2.75 11.93 15.31
CA ASP A 26 -3.45 12.93 16.13
C ASP A 26 -3.84 14.18 15.32
N ILE A 27 -4.61 15.08 15.95
CA ILE A 27 -5.26 16.23 15.28
C ILE A 27 -4.27 17.16 14.56
N ASP A 28 -2.99 17.12 14.94
CA ASP A 28 -1.91 17.96 14.45
C ASP A 28 -1.01 17.26 13.41
N GLY A 29 -1.23 15.98 13.11
CA GLY A 29 -0.47 15.26 12.08
C GLY A 29 0.95 14.83 12.48
N ARG A 30 1.19 14.47 13.75
CA ARG A 30 2.54 14.17 14.31
C ARG A 30 2.72 12.69 14.75
N ILE A 31 3.85 12.04 14.42
CA ILE A 31 4.30 10.76 15.04
C ILE A 31 5.26 11.15 16.16
N SER A 32 5.06 10.63 17.37
CA SER A 32 6.14 10.41 18.35
C SER A 32 6.91 9.12 18.00
N LEU A 33 8.06 9.23 17.33
CA LEU A 33 8.91 8.07 17.02
C LEU A 33 9.78 7.84 18.25
N TYR A 34 9.56 6.75 18.97
CA TYR A 34 10.44 6.34 20.06
C TYR A 34 11.59 5.50 19.51
N SER A 35 12.80 6.06 19.47
CA SER A 35 14.03 5.29 19.29
C SER A 35 14.81 5.31 20.61
N GLY A 36 14.63 4.28 21.45
CA GLY A 36 15.20 4.28 22.80
C GLY A 36 14.57 5.34 23.71
N SER A 37 15.38 6.03 24.52
CA SER A 37 14.92 7.03 25.51
C SER A 37 14.56 8.41 24.94
N HIS A 38 14.62 8.60 23.61
CA HIS A 38 14.33 9.86 22.95
C HIS A 38 13.16 9.71 21.96
N GLY A 39 12.11 10.49 22.18
CA GLY A 39 11.01 10.65 21.22
C GLY A 39 11.25 11.87 20.33
N LYS A 40 11.09 11.73 19.00
CA LYS A 40 11.02 12.88 18.08
C LYS A 40 9.65 12.96 17.43
N ASN A 41 9.07 14.16 17.47
CA ASN A 41 7.88 14.51 16.70
C ASN A 41 8.29 14.83 15.27
N ILE A 42 7.89 14.00 14.31
CA ILE A 42 8.07 14.29 12.88
C ILE A 42 6.72 14.69 12.29
N PRO A 43 6.54 15.94 11.84
CA PRO A 43 5.32 16.36 11.16
C PRO A 43 5.19 15.60 9.83
N ASN A 44 3.96 15.23 9.46
CA ASN A 44 3.61 14.74 8.12
C ASN A 44 4.12 13.35 7.70
N THR A 45 4.65 12.51 8.60
CA THR A 45 5.15 11.16 8.26
C THR A 45 4.29 10.05 8.83
N VAL A 46 3.48 9.34 8.05
CA VAL A 46 2.74 8.14 8.51
C VAL A 46 3.73 7.08 9.08
N PRO A 47 3.43 6.21 10.07
CA PRO A 47 4.33 5.13 10.45
C PRO A 47 4.58 4.15 9.31
N LEU A 48 3.60 4.03 8.41
CA LEU A 48 3.78 3.43 7.09
C LEU A 48 4.92 4.13 6.30
N TRP A 49 5.12 5.45 6.44
CA TRP A 49 6.28 6.19 5.91
C TRP A 49 7.57 6.01 6.68
N SER A 50 7.57 5.94 8.01
CA SER A 50 8.80 5.53 8.71
C SER A 50 9.21 4.12 8.31
N CYS A 51 8.22 3.27 8.02
CA CYS A 51 8.42 1.94 7.52
C CYS A 51 8.94 1.98 6.06
N ILE A 52 8.27 2.66 5.15
CA ILE A 52 8.59 2.58 3.72
C ILE A 52 9.76 3.51 3.33
N ALA A 53 10.03 4.59 4.09
CA ALA A 53 10.90 5.68 3.63
C ALA A 53 12.00 6.15 4.60
N VAL A 54 12.11 5.66 5.85
CA VAL A 54 13.10 6.22 6.81
C VAL A 54 13.94 5.14 7.51
N GLY A 55 15.17 4.95 7.04
CA GLY A 55 16.23 4.17 7.72
C GLY A 55 16.44 2.76 7.15
N ASN A 56 17.59 2.15 7.46
CA ASN A 56 18.08 0.81 7.03
C ASN A 56 17.19 -0.38 7.45
N VAL A 57 15.89 -0.34 7.15
CA VAL A 57 14.91 -1.30 7.61
C VAL A 57 13.94 -1.58 6.48
N PRO A 58 13.99 -2.75 5.82
CA PRO A 58 13.03 -3.07 4.78
C PRO A 58 11.65 -3.25 5.43
N ASN A 59 10.69 -2.39 5.09
CA ASN A 59 9.30 -2.59 5.49
C ASN A 59 8.46 -3.06 4.31
N ILE A 60 8.15 -4.35 4.33
CA ILE A 60 7.31 -5.04 3.37
C ILE A 60 5.86 -4.78 3.76
N VAL A 61 5.06 -4.34 2.78
CA VAL A 61 3.61 -4.31 2.87
C VAL A 61 3.08 -5.40 1.95
N HIS A 62 2.29 -6.32 2.50
CA HIS A 62 1.58 -7.33 1.73
C HIS A 62 0.19 -7.55 2.34
N ASP A 63 -0.70 -8.12 1.54
CA ASP A 63 -2.07 -8.41 1.95
C ASP A 63 -2.17 -9.71 2.77
N TYR A 64 -3.41 -10.04 3.15
CA TYR A 64 -3.75 -11.26 3.89
C TYR A 64 -3.99 -12.46 2.97
N PHE A 65 -3.14 -12.72 1.97
CA PHE A 65 -3.21 -13.99 1.24
C PHE A 65 -2.54 -15.12 2.06
N PRO A 66 -3.13 -16.33 2.16
CA PRO A 66 -2.59 -17.42 3.00
C PRO A 66 -1.13 -17.77 2.72
N VAL A 67 -0.71 -17.67 1.45
CA VAL A 67 0.67 -17.94 1.04
C VAL A 67 1.68 -16.97 1.66
N HIS A 68 1.30 -15.70 1.89
CA HIS A 68 2.17 -14.72 2.56
C HIS A 68 2.34 -15.00 4.06
N TYR A 69 1.45 -15.81 4.66
CA TYR A 69 1.46 -16.17 6.08
C TYR A 69 1.87 -17.63 6.35
N ALA A 70 2.25 -18.37 5.31
CA ALA A 70 2.76 -19.73 5.44
C ALA A 70 4.01 -19.76 6.34
N SER A 71 4.21 -20.87 7.06
CA SER A 71 5.32 -21.00 8.02
C SER A 71 6.69 -20.77 7.38
N SER A 72 6.91 -21.30 6.17
CA SER A 72 8.14 -21.11 5.42
C SER A 72 8.40 -19.65 5.03
N VAL A 73 7.36 -18.91 4.65
CA VAL A 73 7.48 -17.48 4.32
C VAL A 73 7.80 -16.65 5.57
N LYS A 74 7.12 -16.92 6.69
CA LYS A 74 7.42 -16.27 7.98
C LYS A 74 8.84 -16.54 8.46
N GLU A 75 9.30 -17.79 8.31
CA GLU A 75 10.66 -18.18 8.66
C GLU A 75 11.69 -17.46 7.78
N TYR A 76 11.45 -17.36 6.47
CA TYR A 76 12.30 -16.61 5.55
C TYR A 76 12.36 -15.12 5.91
N MET A 77 11.22 -14.48 6.17
CA MET A 77 11.17 -13.07 6.57
C MET A 77 11.96 -12.84 7.86
N LYS A 78 11.81 -13.73 8.85
CA LYS A 78 12.55 -13.67 10.11
C LYS A 78 14.05 -13.87 9.91
N SER A 79 14.46 -14.85 9.11
CA SER A 79 15.89 -15.17 8.90
C SER A 79 16.62 -14.09 8.11
N ASN A 80 15.91 -13.32 7.27
CA ASN A 80 16.46 -12.21 6.48
C ASN A 80 16.25 -10.83 7.14
N ALA A 81 15.81 -10.78 8.40
CA ALA A 81 15.53 -9.53 9.12
C ALA A 81 14.62 -8.56 8.34
N LEU A 82 13.65 -9.12 7.62
CA LEU A 82 12.65 -8.35 6.88
C LEU A 82 11.58 -7.87 7.86
N ASN A 83 11.36 -6.56 7.91
CA ASN A 83 10.26 -6.03 8.69
C ASN A 83 9.01 -6.01 7.82
N VAL A 84 7.92 -6.57 8.34
CA VAL A 84 6.64 -6.61 7.65
C VAL A 84 5.69 -5.72 8.42
N LEU A 85 4.94 -4.86 7.72
CA LEU A 85 3.88 -4.08 8.35
C LEU A 85 2.84 -5.06 8.94
N PRO A 86 2.66 -5.08 10.27
CA PRO A 86 1.72 -6.02 10.87
C PRO A 86 0.27 -5.59 10.57
N ASP A 87 -0.62 -6.58 10.62
CA ASP A 87 -2.07 -6.37 10.68
C ASP A 87 -2.69 -5.62 9.49
N TRP A 88 -2.19 -5.82 8.26
CA TRP A 88 -2.86 -5.28 7.06
C TRP A 88 -4.34 -5.69 7.05
N PRO A 89 -5.28 -4.74 6.91
CA PRO A 89 -6.69 -5.02 7.10
C PRO A 89 -7.22 -5.91 5.97
N ARG A 90 -8.11 -6.84 6.31
CA ARG A 90 -8.76 -7.71 5.31
C ARG A 90 -9.55 -6.85 4.31
N LYS A 91 -9.72 -7.37 3.09
CA LYS A 91 -10.48 -6.72 2.01
C LYS A 91 -10.05 -5.25 1.80
N SER A 92 -8.74 -4.99 1.73
CA SER A 92 -8.20 -3.62 1.66
C SER A 92 -7.22 -3.42 0.51
N GLY A 93 -7.59 -3.94 -0.66
CA GLY A 93 -6.86 -3.70 -1.91
C GLY A 93 -6.92 -2.23 -2.34
N ASP A 94 -8.02 -1.53 -2.05
CA ASP A 94 -8.16 -0.09 -2.31
C ASP A 94 -7.12 0.77 -1.56
N LEU A 95 -6.61 0.28 -0.42
CA LEU A 95 -5.52 0.90 0.33
C LEU A 95 -4.13 0.49 -0.17
N MET A 96 -4.02 -0.61 -0.92
CA MET A 96 -2.75 -1.21 -1.31
C MET A 96 -2.09 -0.38 -2.42
N PRO A 97 -0.86 0.14 -2.21
CA PRO A 97 -0.16 0.94 -3.22
C PRO A 97 0.02 0.19 -4.56
N LEU A 98 0.27 -1.12 -4.49
CA LEU A 98 0.51 -1.95 -5.67
C LEU A 98 -0.69 -1.99 -6.64
N GLU A 99 -1.93 -1.89 -6.14
CA GLU A 99 -3.13 -1.87 -6.99
C GLU A 99 -3.20 -0.60 -7.86
N ASN A 100 -2.67 0.52 -7.37
CA ASN A 100 -2.54 1.74 -8.18
C ASN A 100 -1.50 1.55 -9.30
N VAL A 101 -0.40 0.87 -9.00
CA VAL A 101 0.65 0.56 -9.99
C VAL A 101 0.09 -0.30 -11.11
N TRP A 102 -0.62 -1.39 -10.79
CA TRP A 102 -1.23 -2.24 -11.82
C TRP A 102 -2.25 -1.49 -12.67
N ARG A 103 -3.11 -0.69 -12.04
CA ARG A 103 -4.10 0.12 -12.75
C ARG A 103 -3.44 1.11 -13.72
N GLU A 104 -2.39 1.80 -13.29
CA GLU A 104 -1.67 2.74 -14.16
C GLU A 104 -0.92 2.03 -15.30
N MET A 105 -0.35 0.85 -15.06
CA MET A 105 0.27 0.06 -16.12
C MET A 105 -0.75 -0.35 -17.19
N VAL A 106 -1.92 -0.84 -16.80
CA VAL A 106 -3.01 -1.18 -17.73
C VAL A 106 -3.49 0.05 -18.49
N ASN A 107 -3.70 1.17 -17.78
CA ASN A 107 -4.09 2.44 -18.40
C ASN A 107 -3.07 2.89 -19.47
N ARG A 108 -1.78 2.77 -19.21
CA ARG A 108 -0.73 3.08 -20.19
C ARG A 108 -0.75 2.14 -21.38
N PHE A 109 -0.99 0.85 -21.16
CA PHE A 109 -1.11 -0.10 -22.27
C PHE A 109 -2.26 0.31 -23.20
N GLU A 110 -3.39 0.72 -22.64
CA GLU A 110 -4.55 1.17 -23.40
C GLU A 110 -4.30 2.50 -24.13
N VAL A 111 -3.79 3.51 -23.42
CA VAL A 111 -3.58 4.87 -23.97
C VAL A 111 -2.46 4.91 -25.00
N GLU A 112 -1.38 4.15 -24.79
CA GLU A 112 -0.22 4.10 -25.69
C GLU A 112 -0.40 3.05 -26.80
N GLY A 113 -1.48 2.27 -26.78
CA GLY A 113 -1.75 1.22 -27.77
C GLY A 113 -0.72 0.10 -27.75
N ILE A 114 -0.26 -0.29 -26.56
CA ILE A 114 0.73 -1.36 -26.37
C ILE A 114 0.01 -2.71 -26.45
N PHE A 115 0.45 -3.54 -27.38
CA PHE A 115 -0.04 -4.90 -27.55
C PHE A 115 1.12 -5.88 -27.54
N ALA A 116 0.92 -7.01 -26.88
CA ALA A 116 1.86 -8.12 -26.84
C ALA A 116 1.16 -9.40 -27.30
N ASN A 117 1.74 -10.08 -28.29
CA ASN A 117 1.23 -11.34 -28.84
C ASN A 117 1.98 -12.56 -28.29
N THR A 118 3.08 -12.33 -27.58
CA THR A 118 3.85 -13.38 -26.91
C THR A 118 4.10 -13.02 -25.45
N VAL A 119 4.41 -14.03 -24.63
CA VAL A 119 4.78 -13.83 -23.22
C VAL A 119 6.04 -12.95 -23.11
N ASN A 120 6.99 -13.09 -24.04
CA ASN A 120 8.20 -12.27 -24.04
C ASN A 120 7.89 -10.80 -24.36
N GLU A 121 7.08 -10.55 -25.40
CA GLU A 121 6.62 -9.19 -25.71
C GLU A 121 5.86 -8.57 -24.54
N LEU A 122 5.11 -9.37 -23.78
CA LEU A 122 4.39 -8.89 -22.60
C LEU A 122 5.37 -8.52 -21.48
N TRP A 123 6.42 -9.32 -21.24
CA TRP A 123 7.46 -9.00 -20.27
C TRP A 123 8.21 -7.72 -20.65
N ASP A 124 8.59 -7.58 -21.92
CA ASP A 124 9.29 -6.39 -22.41
C ASP A 124 8.42 -5.13 -22.25
N ALA A 125 7.13 -5.23 -22.58
CA ALA A 125 6.17 -4.13 -22.41
C ALA A 125 5.97 -3.75 -20.94
N ILE A 126 5.81 -4.75 -20.06
CA ILE A 126 5.69 -4.55 -18.60
C ILE A 126 6.94 -3.84 -18.06
N GLU A 127 8.13 -4.32 -18.40
CA GLU A 127 9.40 -3.75 -17.95
C GLU A 127 9.57 -2.31 -18.44
N GLN A 128 9.25 -2.05 -19.71
CA GLN A 128 9.34 -0.71 -20.29
C GLN A 128 8.45 0.28 -19.53
N VAL A 129 7.16 -0.05 -19.36
CA VAL A 129 6.20 0.83 -18.68
C VAL A 129 6.57 1.03 -17.21
N PHE A 130 6.96 -0.04 -16.51
CA PHE A 130 7.42 0.04 -15.13
C PHE A 130 8.62 0.98 -14.98
N ASN A 131 9.60 0.90 -15.89
CA ASN A 131 10.78 1.75 -15.90
C ASN A 131 10.46 3.22 -16.23
N VAL A 132 9.44 3.49 -17.05
CA VAL A 132 8.94 4.85 -17.29
C VAL A 132 8.29 5.42 -16.02
N MET A 133 7.42 4.65 -15.37
CA MET A 133 6.76 5.06 -14.12
C MET A 133 7.77 5.33 -13.00
N ASN A 134 8.78 4.47 -12.86
CA ASN A 134 9.85 4.65 -11.88
C ASN A 134 10.62 5.97 -12.10
N ARG A 135 11.05 6.23 -13.34
CA ARG A 135 11.79 7.47 -13.68
C ARG A 135 10.94 8.73 -13.54
N GLY A 136 9.63 8.61 -13.74
CA GLY A 136 8.67 9.70 -13.55
C GLY A 136 8.33 10.01 -12.09
N GLY A 137 8.79 9.23 -11.13
CA GLY A 137 8.49 9.43 -9.70
C GLY A 137 7.13 8.89 -9.24
N TYR A 138 6.39 8.21 -10.13
CA TYR A 138 5.03 7.74 -9.88
C TYR A 138 4.92 6.84 -8.63
N PHE A 139 5.89 5.95 -8.39
CA PHE A 139 5.86 5.09 -7.21
C PHE A 139 5.93 5.88 -5.91
N MET A 140 6.69 6.98 -5.88
CA MET A 140 6.74 7.84 -4.71
C MET A 140 5.41 8.57 -4.50
N GLU A 141 4.75 8.99 -5.57
CA GLU A 141 3.41 9.61 -5.50
C GLU A 141 2.36 8.63 -4.97
N VAL A 142 2.34 7.40 -5.49
CA VAL A 142 1.43 6.33 -5.06
C VAL A 142 1.66 5.95 -3.59
N ILE A 143 2.93 5.85 -3.20
CA ILE A 143 3.35 5.76 -1.81
C ILE A 143 2.69 6.93 -1.09
N LEU A 144 3.09 8.18 -1.31
CA LEU A 144 2.59 9.36 -0.58
C LEU A 144 1.06 9.47 -0.50
N ASP A 145 0.32 9.06 -1.53
CA ASP A 145 -1.16 9.07 -1.54
C ASP A 145 -1.78 8.10 -0.51
N THR A 146 -1.06 7.07 -0.07
CA THR A 146 -1.56 6.13 0.95
C THR A 146 -1.98 6.86 2.23
N ARG A 147 -1.33 7.99 2.56
CA ARG A 147 -1.77 8.86 3.65
C ARG A 147 -3.18 9.40 3.42
N ASN A 148 -3.45 9.90 2.23
CA ASN A 148 -4.77 10.44 1.88
C ASN A 148 -5.82 9.35 1.85
N LYS A 149 -5.46 8.13 1.41
CA LYS A 149 -6.33 6.95 1.48
C LYS A 149 -6.73 6.62 2.92
N LEU A 150 -5.79 6.60 3.85
CA LEU A 150 -6.10 6.36 5.28
C LEU A 150 -6.98 7.47 5.87
N ARG A 151 -6.78 8.74 5.48
CA ARG A 151 -7.67 9.83 5.90
C ARG A 151 -9.09 9.64 5.36
N ARG A 152 -9.22 9.38 4.06
CA ARG A 152 -10.51 9.07 3.42
C ARG A 152 -11.19 7.86 4.04
N LEU A 153 -10.41 6.87 4.49
CA LEU A 153 -10.93 5.69 5.17
C LEU A 153 -11.63 6.05 6.47
N LEU A 154 -11.06 6.96 7.27
CA LEU A 154 -11.72 7.43 8.49
C LEU A 154 -12.95 8.28 8.19
N GLU A 155 -12.86 9.17 7.20
CA GLU A 155 -13.97 10.03 6.74
C GLU A 155 -15.16 9.19 6.24
N ASN A 156 -14.89 8.05 5.60
CA ASN A 156 -15.89 7.11 5.10
C ASN A 156 -16.26 6.00 6.11
N ASP A 157 -15.93 6.17 7.38
CA ASP A 157 -16.24 5.21 8.46
C ASP A 157 -15.81 3.75 8.15
N GLY A 158 -14.61 3.60 7.58
CA GLY A 158 -14.01 2.32 7.24
C GLY A 158 -14.49 1.70 5.91
N ASP A 159 -15.34 2.39 5.15
CA ASP A 159 -15.78 1.93 3.82
C ASP A 159 -14.68 2.08 2.74
N TRP A 160 -14.99 1.75 1.49
CA TRP A 160 -14.06 1.89 0.36
C TRP A 160 -13.59 3.34 0.15
N VAL A 161 -12.32 3.53 -0.24
CA VAL A 161 -11.73 4.87 -0.46
C VAL A 161 -11.46 5.22 -1.92
N ASP A 162 -11.31 4.22 -2.78
CA ASP A 162 -11.15 4.35 -4.23
C ASP A 162 -12.26 3.53 -4.89
N VAL A 163 -13.41 4.16 -5.10
CA VAL A 163 -14.59 3.60 -5.79
C VAL A 163 -14.74 4.24 -7.15
N ASN A 164 -13.74 4.09 -8.03
CA ASN A 164 -13.85 4.33 -9.48
C ASN A 164 -12.78 3.53 -10.22
#